data_AF-A0A7J8PNL3-F1
#
_entry.id   AF-A0A7J8PNL3-F1
#
_cell.length_a   1.000
_cell.length_b   1.000
_cell.length_c   1.000
_cell.angle_alpha   90.00
_cell.angle_beta   90.00
_cell.angle_gamma   90.00
#
_symmetry.space_group_name_H-M   'P 1'
#
loop_
_entity.id
_entity.type
_entity.pdbx_description
1 polymer ?
#
loop_
_entity_poly.entity_id
_entity_poly.type
_entity_poly.pdbx_seq_one_letter_code
_entity_poly.pdbx_strand_id
1 'polypeptide(L)'
;MLRLKGTLVSPFSFFAVFSIILASPTFLSVESYSHRHASTVGQLVLKHDRKLLTQTEHGEISAAIVTDGTKGPYHLQFITLEPNSVFLPVLLHANMVFFVHTGSGTLSWTDDDDMRDVNLRKGDVYRLPEGSAFYVQSSLEAEREKLRIYAIFTNSEDDIYEPSIGAYSSITDVVLGFDTRVLQAAFKVPEDLIEIMRASKPPAIIHAVQKEGKMLVEWQARLLKAFLGGNRDGFFHSINGKKTKKKMRAYNVLEADPDFENCNGWSLTVDRKDLHILKHSNIGLFMVNLTKGSMMAPHWNPRASEIAIVLQGQGMVRVVCSSNSKECECRDMRYRVREGDIFAVPRFHPMAQMSFNNDSFVFMGFSTLTTKRNHPQFLVGKKSALRIMDKQILALSFNVSNATIDQLLKPQRESVILDCTSCAEEEERLMVEEIERERKEEEEEARKRREEEEAKRKEEEEAQKRREEEEEARRREEEEEAKRREEKEARRREEEEEARREEEEEARRREEEDARRREEEEGATRRETKKR
;
A
#
# COMPACT_ATOMS: atom_id res chain seq x y z
N MET A 1 68.25 -0.67 -42.63
CA MET A 1 68.27 0.23 -41.45
C MET A 1 67.29 -0.32 -40.43
N LEU A 2 67.81 -0.55 -39.21
CA LEU A 2 67.22 -0.84 -37.89
C LEU A 2 65.82 -1.50 -37.80
N ARG A 3 65.64 -2.70 -37.22
CA ARG A 3 65.86 -3.21 -35.83
C ARG A 3 65.03 -2.53 -34.71
N LEU A 4 64.29 -3.42 -34.01
CA LEU A 4 64.10 -3.55 -32.55
C LEU A 4 62.98 -2.78 -31.82
N LYS A 5 62.19 -3.57 -31.05
CA LYS A 5 61.89 -3.52 -29.59
C LYS A 5 61.63 -2.12 -29.00
N GLY A 6 60.58 -1.83 -28.24
CA GLY A 6 59.91 -2.62 -27.21
C GLY A 6 59.80 -1.76 -25.93
N THR A 7 58.66 -1.88 -25.24
CA THR A 7 58.40 -1.63 -23.79
C THR A 7 58.64 -0.24 -23.16
N LEU A 8 57.59 0.34 -22.53
CA LEU A 8 57.44 0.62 -21.08
C LEU A 8 56.10 1.38 -20.82
N VAL A 9 55.11 0.80 -20.15
CA VAL A 9 54.74 0.99 -18.71
C VAL A 9 54.47 2.44 -18.28
N SER A 10 53.19 2.81 -18.10
CA SER A 10 52.58 3.16 -16.80
C SER A 10 51.21 3.85 -16.97
N PRO A 11 50.20 3.57 -16.12
CA PRO A 11 48.83 4.04 -16.26
C PRO A 11 48.54 5.24 -15.34
N PHE A 12 47.88 6.30 -15.83
CA PHE A 12 47.26 7.26 -14.91
C PHE A 12 46.01 7.93 -15.51
N SER A 13 44.98 7.95 -14.67
CA SER A 13 43.96 9.01 -14.56
C SER A 13 42.68 8.89 -15.39
N PHE A 14 41.84 7.90 -15.02
CA PHE A 14 40.40 8.15 -14.98
C PHE A 14 40.02 8.50 -13.54
N PHE A 15 39.84 9.78 -13.26
CA PHE A 15 39.21 10.26 -12.02
C PHE A 15 37.73 9.85 -12.04
N ALA A 16 37.42 8.70 -11.45
CA ALA A 16 36.06 8.42 -10.98
C ALA A 16 35.88 9.17 -9.66
N VAL A 17 35.14 10.28 -9.70
CA VAL A 17 34.69 10.99 -8.50
C VAL A 17 33.64 10.12 -7.82
N PHE A 18 34.08 9.25 -6.92
CA PHE A 18 33.22 8.59 -5.95
C PHE A 18 32.91 9.63 -4.86
N SER A 19 31.81 10.37 -5.03
CA SER A 19 31.21 11.09 -3.91
C SER A 19 30.60 10.06 -2.96
N ILE A 20 31.40 9.63 -1.98
CA ILE A 20 30.92 8.88 -0.82
C ILE A 20 30.06 9.85 0.00
N ILE A 21 28.76 9.82 -0.23
CA ILE A 21 27.78 10.34 0.73
C ILE A 21 27.73 9.30 1.85
N LEU A 22 28.44 9.57 2.94
CA LEU A 22 28.28 8.89 4.23
C LEU A 22 26.93 9.29 4.83
N ALA A 23 25.84 8.80 4.24
CA ALA A 23 24.57 8.61 4.93
C ALA A 23 24.50 7.13 5.29
N SER A 24 24.45 6.81 6.59
CA SER A 24 24.44 5.42 7.05
C SER A 24 23.33 4.62 6.35
N PRO A 25 23.65 3.62 5.51
CA PRO A 25 22.64 2.87 4.74
C PRO A 25 21.74 2.03 5.64
N THR A 26 22.15 1.80 6.89
CA THR A 26 21.37 1.06 7.90
C THR A 26 20.09 1.77 8.29
N PHE A 27 20.11 3.08 8.55
CA PHE A 27 18.93 3.82 9.03
C PHE A 27 17.81 3.94 7.99
N LEU A 28 18.16 4.27 6.73
CA LEU A 28 17.18 4.36 5.63
C LEU A 28 16.57 3.00 5.28
N SER A 29 17.32 1.91 5.42
CA SER A 29 16.83 0.55 5.14
C SER A 29 15.88 0.01 6.23
N VAL A 30 16.10 0.40 7.49
CA VAL A 30 15.29 -0.04 8.65
C VAL A 30 13.94 0.67 8.69
N GLU A 31 13.92 1.97 8.38
CA GLU A 31 12.66 2.73 8.26
C GLU A 31 11.82 2.17 7.11
N SER A 32 12.41 1.95 5.93
CA SER A 32 11.75 1.33 4.78
C SER A 32 11.22 -0.10 5.04
N TYR A 33 11.83 -0.87 5.95
CA TYR A 33 11.40 -2.23 6.28
C TYR A 33 10.34 -2.27 7.40
N SER A 34 10.44 -1.42 8.43
CA SER A 34 9.41 -1.25 9.47
C SER A 34 8.03 -0.94 8.87
N HIS A 35 8.02 -0.18 7.78
CA HIS A 35 6.79 0.14 7.06
C HIS A 35 6.23 -1.04 6.27
N ARG A 36 6.99 -2.06 5.90
CA ARG A 36 6.47 -3.13 5.02
C ARG A 36 5.30 -3.87 5.62
N HIS A 37 5.28 -4.21 6.91
CA HIS A 37 4.19 -5.03 7.48
C HIS A 37 2.92 -4.23 7.82
N ALA A 38 3.04 -3.05 8.44
CA ALA A 38 1.88 -2.20 8.70
C ALA A 38 1.35 -1.49 7.43
N SER A 39 2.21 -1.24 6.42
CA SER A 39 1.82 -0.70 5.11
C SER A 39 1.24 -1.77 4.17
N THR A 40 1.70 -3.03 4.24
CA THR A 40 1.11 -4.14 3.45
C THR A 40 -0.32 -4.47 3.86
N VAL A 41 -0.66 -4.31 5.15
CA VAL A 41 -2.04 -4.43 5.64
C VAL A 41 -2.81 -3.11 5.50
N GLY A 42 -2.14 -1.98 5.24
CA GLY A 42 -2.74 -0.65 5.06
C GLY A 42 -3.15 0.05 6.36
N GLN A 43 -2.61 -0.38 7.51
CA GLN A 43 -2.84 0.23 8.83
C GLN A 43 -1.87 1.38 9.15
N LEU A 44 -0.79 1.53 8.38
CA LEU A 44 0.16 2.65 8.47
C LEU A 44 0.38 3.25 7.08
N VAL A 45 0.21 4.56 6.96
CA VAL A 45 0.48 5.31 5.72
C VAL A 45 1.42 6.46 6.05
N LEU A 46 2.59 6.46 5.42
CA LEU A 46 3.56 7.52 5.61
C LEU A 46 3.15 8.79 4.89
N LYS A 47 3.59 9.93 5.43
CA LYS A 47 3.33 11.24 4.80
C LYS A 47 3.72 11.28 3.31
N HIS A 48 4.85 10.67 2.95
CA HIS A 48 5.37 10.68 1.59
C HIS A 48 4.71 9.64 0.66
N ASP A 49 3.99 8.66 1.22
CA ASP A 49 3.25 7.65 0.45
C ASP A 49 1.84 8.13 0.08
N ARG A 50 1.43 9.30 0.56
CA ARG A 50 0.13 9.90 0.22
C ARG A 50 0.05 10.20 -1.28
N LYS A 51 -1.06 9.82 -1.89
CA LYS A 51 -1.33 10.09 -3.30
C LYS A 51 -1.61 11.58 -3.51
N LEU A 52 -0.79 12.26 -4.30
CA LEU A 52 -1.06 13.64 -4.72
C LEU A 52 -2.28 13.67 -5.66
N LEU A 53 -3.30 14.46 -5.31
CA LEU A 53 -4.51 14.65 -6.14
C LEU A 53 -4.46 15.96 -6.92
N THR A 54 -3.89 17.01 -6.34
CA THR A 54 -3.79 18.33 -6.97
C THR A 54 -2.57 19.05 -6.41
N GLN A 55 -1.84 19.73 -7.29
CA GLN A 55 -0.76 20.63 -6.91
C GLN A 55 -0.80 21.87 -7.79
N THR A 56 -0.74 23.03 -7.16
CA THR A 56 -0.72 24.35 -7.79
C THR A 56 0.28 25.23 -7.06
N GLU A 57 0.61 26.40 -7.60
CA GLU A 57 1.41 27.40 -6.89
C GLU A 57 0.72 27.97 -5.63
N HIS A 58 -0.58 27.71 -5.45
CA HIS A 58 -1.42 28.25 -4.39
C HIS A 58 -1.88 27.21 -3.37
N GLY A 59 -1.43 25.97 -3.50
CA GLY A 59 -1.78 24.89 -2.58
C GLY A 59 -1.72 23.51 -3.19
N GLU A 60 -1.97 22.52 -2.35
CA GLU A 60 -1.92 21.10 -2.68
C GLU A 60 -3.04 20.32 -1.97
N ILE A 61 -3.46 19.22 -2.60
CA ILE A 61 -4.37 18.23 -2.01
C ILE A 61 -3.71 16.86 -2.19
N SER A 62 -3.50 16.16 -1.09
CA SER A 62 -3.07 14.76 -1.08
C SER A 62 -4.10 13.88 -0.39
N ALA A 63 -4.10 12.59 -0.73
CA ALA A 63 -5.03 11.61 -0.21
C ALA A 63 -4.31 10.38 0.34
N ALA A 64 -4.91 9.77 1.34
CA ALA A 64 -4.48 8.50 1.90
C ALA A 64 -5.70 7.58 2.04
N ILE A 65 -5.47 6.30 1.78
CA ILE A 65 -6.42 5.25 2.10
C ILE A 65 -5.79 4.41 3.20
N VAL A 66 -6.49 4.29 4.33
CA VAL A 66 -6.06 3.50 5.48
C VAL A 66 -7.16 2.51 5.82
N THR A 67 -6.80 1.32 6.25
CA THR A 67 -7.74 0.30 6.74
C THR A 67 -7.39 -0.01 8.19
N ASP A 68 -8.40 -0.34 9.00
CA ASP A 68 -8.15 -0.82 10.35
C ASP A 68 -7.91 -2.34 10.38
N GLY A 69 -7.96 -3.04 9.24
CA GLY A 69 -7.82 -4.49 9.14
C GLY A 69 -9.13 -5.28 9.38
N THR A 70 -10.21 -4.62 9.77
CA THR A 70 -11.55 -5.21 9.97
C THR A 70 -12.63 -4.52 9.14
N LYS A 71 -12.59 -3.18 9.08
CA LYS A 71 -13.46 -2.27 8.35
C LYS A 71 -12.58 -1.23 7.64
N GLY A 72 -13.10 -0.71 6.54
CA GLY A 72 -12.36 0.15 5.62
C GLY A 72 -12.46 -0.38 4.19
N PRO A 73 -11.94 0.34 3.19
CA PRO A 73 -11.01 1.48 3.29
C PRO A 73 -11.62 2.78 3.87
N TYR A 74 -10.85 3.48 4.70
CA TYR A 74 -11.12 4.86 5.12
C TYR A 74 -10.33 5.82 4.25
N HIS A 75 -11.00 6.82 3.69
CA HIS A 75 -10.40 7.79 2.79
C HIS A 75 -10.18 9.13 3.49
N LEU A 76 -8.92 9.55 3.54
CA LEU A 76 -8.51 10.82 4.11
C LEU A 76 -7.98 11.74 3.00
N GLN A 77 -8.24 13.04 3.12
CA GLN A 77 -7.54 14.06 2.34
C GLN A 77 -6.94 15.14 3.23
N PHE A 78 -5.84 15.68 2.73
CA PHE A 78 -5.05 16.73 3.34
C PHE A 78 -5.03 17.90 2.38
N ILE A 79 -5.78 18.95 2.73
CA ILE A 79 -5.96 20.15 1.90
C ILE A 79 -5.07 21.25 2.51
N THR A 80 -4.11 21.73 1.72
CA THR A 80 -3.22 22.82 2.10
C THR A 80 -3.44 23.98 1.13
N LEU A 81 -3.81 25.15 1.66
CA LEU A 81 -3.95 26.39 0.89
C LEU A 81 -2.89 27.38 1.34
N GLU A 82 -2.17 27.97 0.36
CA GLU A 82 -1.30 29.13 0.63
C GLU A 82 -2.14 30.31 1.12
N PRO A 83 -1.56 31.26 1.88
CA PRO A 83 -2.26 32.47 2.30
C PRO A 83 -2.87 33.22 1.10
N ASN A 84 -4.07 33.75 1.25
CA ASN A 84 -4.82 34.43 0.19
C ASN A 84 -5.11 33.55 -1.05
N SER A 85 -5.58 32.33 -0.85
CA SER A 85 -5.92 31.37 -1.92
C SER A 85 -7.36 30.85 -1.77
N VAL A 86 -7.92 30.32 -2.85
CA VAL A 86 -9.27 29.75 -2.89
C VAL A 86 -9.20 28.34 -3.46
N PHE A 87 -9.71 27.37 -2.70
CA PHE A 87 -10.12 26.07 -3.23
C PHE A 87 -11.48 26.23 -3.88
N LEU A 88 -11.52 26.10 -5.21
CA LEU A 88 -12.69 26.37 -6.03
C LEU A 88 -13.87 25.45 -5.70
N PRO A 89 -15.11 25.85 -6.04
CA PRO A 89 -16.28 25.10 -5.65
C PRO A 89 -16.34 23.67 -6.17
N VAL A 90 -16.64 22.75 -5.26
CA VAL A 90 -16.83 21.33 -5.53
C VAL A 90 -18.16 20.83 -4.95
N LEU A 91 -18.78 19.86 -5.62
CA LEU A 91 -19.94 19.12 -5.13
C LEU A 91 -19.45 17.90 -4.35
N LEU A 92 -19.83 17.83 -3.08
CA LEU A 92 -19.40 16.78 -2.16
C LEU A 92 -20.22 15.49 -2.36
N HIS A 93 -19.56 14.34 -2.49
CA HIS A 93 -20.21 13.04 -2.74
C HIS A 93 -20.32 12.14 -1.50
N ALA A 94 -19.70 12.54 -0.39
CA ALA A 94 -19.69 11.81 0.88
C ALA A 94 -19.61 12.79 2.05
N ASN A 95 -20.07 12.42 3.23
CA ASN A 95 -19.93 13.29 4.40
C ASN A 95 -18.45 13.57 4.66
N MET A 96 -18.11 14.84 4.84
CA MET A 96 -16.76 15.29 5.15
C MET A 96 -16.72 15.73 6.60
N VAL A 97 -15.98 15.01 7.44
CA VAL A 97 -15.63 15.47 8.79
C VAL A 97 -14.18 15.93 8.75
N PHE A 98 -13.90 17.14 9.23
CA PHE A 98 -12.55 17.69 9.14
C PHE A 98 -12.11 18.43 10.39
N PHE A 99 -10.78 18.52 10.51
CA PHE A 99 -10.04 19.24 11.55
C PHE A 99 -9.10 20.27 10.90
N VAL A 100 -9.06 21.48 11.43
CA VAL A 100 -8.18 22.56 10.98
C VAL A 100 -6.87 22.50 11.78
N HIS A 101 -5.79 22.08 11.13
CA HIS A 101 -4.50 21.88 11.78
C HIS A 101 -3.71 23.18 11.99
N THR A 102 -3.70 24.08 11.00
CA THR A 102 -2.99 25.38 11.03
C THR A 102 -3.71 26.42 10.18
N GLY A 103 -3.40 27.71 10.41
CA GLY A 103 -3.94 28.81 9.64
C GLY A 103 -5.43 29.08 9.89
N SER A 104 -5.99 29.95 9.07
CA SER A 104 -7.39 30.38 9.14
C SER A 104 -8.00 30.62 7.76
N GLY A 105 -9.32 30.69 7.70
CA GLY A 105 -10.04 30.93 6.46
C GLY A 105 -11.54 31.00 6.64
N THR A 106 -12.26 30.92 5.53
CA THR A 106 -13.72 30.84 5.50
C THR A 106 -14.13 29.65 4.65
N LEU A 107 -14.92 28.76 5.23
CA LEU A 107 -15.64 27.71 4.51
C LEU A 107 -17.02 28.23 4.16
N SER A 108 -17.40 28.12 2.90
CA SER A 108 -18.73 28.49 2.40
C SER A 108 -19.38 27.32 1.69
N TRP A 109 -20.65 27.04 1.97
CA TRP A 109 -21.39 25.93 1.38
C TRP A 109 -22.86 26.25 1.19
N THR A 110 -23.55 25.42 0.42
CA THR A 110 -24.99 25.54 0.14
C THR A 110 -25.82 24.69 1.09
N ASP A 111 -26.90 25.24 1.64
CA ASP A 111 -27.81 24.61 2.61
C ASP A 111 -29.24 25.15 2.42
N ASP A 112 -30.20 24.28 2.08
CA ASP A 112 -31.63 24.61 1.90
C ASP A 112 -31.86 25.95 1.15
N ASP A 113 -31.30 26.07 -0.05
CA ASP A 113 -31.32 27.24 -0.96
C ASP A 113 -30.52 28.49 -0.51
N ASP A 114 -29.92 28.47 0.69
CA ASP A 114 -29.09 29.56 1.22
C ASP A 114 -27.59 29.22 1.10
N MET A 115 -26.76 30.24 0.90
CA MET A 115 -25.32 30.14 1.16
C MET A 115 -25.08 30.32 2.66
N ARG A 116 -24.30 29.41 3.24
CA ARG A 116 -23.80 29.45 4.61
C ARG A 116 -22.29 29.66 4.59
N ASP A 117 -21.81 30.34 5.61
CA ASP A 117 -20.39 30.54 5.85
C ASP A 117 -20.04 30.25 7.31
N VAL A 118 -18.82 29.75 7.51
CA VAL A 118 -18.20 29.59 8.82
C VAL A 118 -16.73 29.99 8.72
N ASN A 119 -16.28 30.82 9.67
CA ASN A 119 -14.87 31.13 9.80
C ASN A 119 -14.16 29.96 10.46
N LEU A 120 -13.04 29.56 9.87
CA LEU A 120 -12.18 28.48 10.30
C LEU A 120 -10.91 29.06 10.94
N ARG A 121 -10.47 28.43 12.02
CA ARG A 121 -9.17 28.67 12.67
C ARG A 121 -8.59 27.36 13.16
N LYS A 122 -7.29 27.36 13.47
CA LYS A 122 -6.59 26.24 14.11
C LYS A 122 -7.39 25.66 15.28
N GLY A 123 -7.56 24.34 15.28
CA GLY A 123 -8.32 23.60 16.29
C GLY A 123 -9.79 23.40 15.95
N ASP A 124 -10.32 24.03 14.91
CA ASP A 124 -11.73 23.87 14.56
C ASP A 124 -12.03 22.48 13.97
N VAL A 125 -13.16 21.92 14.38
CA VAL A 125 -13.76 20.68 13.88
C VAL A 125 -15.13 21.00 13.30
N TYR A 126 -15.40 20.45 12.11
CA TYR A 126 -16.67 20.64 11.44
C TYR A 126 -17.07 19.43 10.59
N ARG A 127 -18.35 19.38 10.19
CA ARG A 127 -18.89 18.40 9.24
C ARG A 127 -19.66 19.11 8.14
N LEU A 128 -19.40 18.72 6.89
CA LEU A 128 -20.26 19.01 5.74
C LEU A 128 -21.03 17.74 5.33
N PRO A 129 -22.34 17.82 5.12
CA PRO A 129 -23.12 16.69 4.61
C PRO A 129 -22.86 16.45 3.13
N GLU A 130 -22.91 15.19 2.70
CA GLU A 130 -22.91 14.82 1.27
C GLU A 130 -24.01 15.59 0.49
N GLY A 131 -23.75 15.84 -0.80
CA GLY A 131 -24.60 16.68 -1.65
C GLY A 131 -24.38 18.19 -1.49
N SER A 132 -23.62 18.62 -0.48
CA SER A 132 -23.27 20.05 -0.32
C SER A 132 -22.28 20.50 -1.39
N ALA A 133 -22.54 21.65 -2.01
CA ALA A 133 -21.56 22.33 -2.83
C ALA A 133 -20.81 23.36 -1.97
N PHE A 134 -19.47 23.29 -1.91
CA PHE A 134 -18.67 24.12 -1.02
C PHE A 134 -17.37 24.62 -1.67
N TYR A 135 -16.83 25.70 -1.12
CA TYR A 135 -15.49 26.21 -1.42
C TYR A 135 -14.82 26.73 -0.15
N VAL A 136 -13.49 26.83 -0.17
CA VAL A 136 -12.70 27.29 0.97
C VAL A 136 -11.79 28.42 0.55
N GLN A 137 -11.78 29.50 1.31
CA GLN A 137 -10.87 30.63 1.11
C GLN A 137 -9.92 30.75 2.30
N SER A 138 -8.62 30.76 2.06
CA SER A 138 -7.63 31.03 3.11
C SER A 138 -7.53 32.52 3.39
N SER A 139 -7.35 32.87 4.66
CA SER A 139 -7.14 34.26 5.08
C SER A 139 -5.72 34.74 4.73
N LEU A 140 -5.56 36.05 4.60
CA LEU A 140 -4.25 36.71 4.55
C LEU A 140 -3.96 37.37 5.90
N GLU A 141 -3.57 36.56 6.88
CA GLU A 141 -3.16 37.06 8.20
C GLU A 141 -1.69 37.49 8.21
N ALA A 142 -1.31 38.28 9.24
CA ALA A 142 0.05 38.81 9.37
C ALA A 142 1.11 37.69 9.47
N GLU A 143 0.77 36.60 10.15
CA GLU A 143 1.65 35.43 10.34
C GLU A 143 1.81 34.59 9.07
N ARG A 144 0.93 34.79 8.07
CA ARG A 144 0.94 34.09 6.78
C ARG A 144 1.01 32.56 6.92
N GLU A 145 0.36 32.01 7.94
CA GLU A 145 0.24 30.57 8.08
C GLU A 145 -0.60 29.97 6.94
N LYS A 146 -0.14 28.83 6.40
CA LYS A 146 -0.92 28.05 5.43
C LYS A 146 -2.14 27.43 6.13
N LEU A 147 -3.31 27.53 5.49
CA LEU A 147 -4.50 26.84 5.97
C LEU A 147 -4.37 25.34 5.65
N ARG A 148 -4.31 24.50 6.69
CA ARG A 148 -4.23 23.04 6.54
C ARG A 148 -5.45 22.39 7.15
N ILE A 149 -6.16 21.60 6.35
CA ILE A 149 -7.39 20.89 6.75
C ILE A 149 -7.18 19.40 6.54
N TYR A 150 -7.40 18.62 7.59
CA TYR A 150 -7.34 17.16 7.58
C TYR A 150 -8.76 16.62 7.62
N ALA A 151 -9.16 15.90 6.58
CA ALA A 151 -10.53 15.46 6.40
C ALA A 151 -10.62 13.95 6.22
N ILE A 152 -11.66 13.35 6.80
CA ILE A 152 -12.10 11.99 6.52
C ILE A 152 -13.44 12.04 5.78
N PHE A 153 -13.58 11.18 4.79
CA PHE A 153 -14.80 11.05 4.00
C PHE A 153 -15.50 9.75 4.35
N THR A 154 -16.79 9.84 4.68
CA THR A 154 -17.62 8.71 5.07
C THR A 154 -18.98 8.77 4.40
N ASN A 155 -19.50 7.65 3.95
CA ASN A 155 -20.88 7.57 3.49
C ASN A 155 -21.84 7.47 4.69
N SER A 156 -23.15 7.38 4.44
CA SER A 156 -24.18 7.26 5.48
C SER A 156 -24.00 6.01 6.37
N GLU A 157 -24.85 5.84 7.40
CA GLU A 157 -24.56 5.08 8.63
C GLU A 157 -24.04 3.63 8.47
N ASP A 158 -24.09 3.01 7.28
CA ASP A 158 -23.60 1.65 7.00
C ASP A 158 -22.65 1.51 5.79
N ASP A 159 -22.32 2.60 5.06
CA ASP A 159 -21.59 2.49 3.79
C ASP A 159 -20.08 2.76 3.92
N ILE A 160 -19.29 1.87 3.32
CA ILE A 160 -17.87 2.07 3.06
C ILE A 160 -17.76 3.12 1.95
N TYR A 161 -16.93 4.14 2.14
CA TYR A 161 -16.64 5.12 1.08
C TYR A 161 -16.04 4.38 -0.12
N GLU A 162 -16.84 4.17 -1.17
CA GLU A 162 -16.42 3.52 -2.40
C GLU A 162 -16.85 4.32 -3.62
N PRO A 163 -16.21 5.46 -3.94
CA PRO A 163 -16.59 6.19 -5.12
C PRO A 163 -15.63 5.86 -6.25
N SER A 164 -16.17 5.19 -7.26
CA SER A 164 -15.67 5.25 -8.63
C SER A 164 -15.51 6.69 -9.16
N ILE A 165 -16.14 7.67 -8.51
CA ILE A 165 -16.22 9.10 -8.89
C ILE A 165 -15.31 10.02 -8.03
N GLY A 166 -14.79 9.56 -6.89
CA GLY A 166 -14.02 10.36 -5.92
C GLY A 166 -14.85 11.08 -4.83
N ALA A 167 -14.18 11.85 -3.97
CA ALA A 167 -14.80 12.45 -2.77
C ALA A 167 -15.74 13.61 -3.08
N TYR A 168 -15.44 14.30 -4.18
CA TYR A 168 -16.17 15.44 -4.69
C TYR A 168 -15.84 15.63 -6.17
N SER A 169 -16.69 16.35 -6.88
CA SER A 169 -16.43 16.76 -8.27
C SER A 169 -16.41 18.28 -8.38
N SER A 170 -15.54 18.81 -9.24
CA SER A 170 -15.58 20.24 -9.56
C SER A 170 -16.95 20.61 -10.12
N ILE A 171 -17.52 21.72 -9.64
CA ILE A 171 -18.79 22.23 -10.21
C ILE A 171 -18.63 22.53 -11.70
N THR A 172 -17.44 22.98 -12.13
CA THR A 172 -17.12 23.20 -13.54
C THR A 172 -17.27 21.90 -14.34
N ASP A 173 -16.80 20.76 -13.82
CA ASP A 173 -16.91 19.47 -14.50
C ASP A 173 -18.34 18.94 -14.52
N VAL A 174 -19.09 19.14 -13.43
CA VAL A 174 -20.51 18.77 -13.35
C VAL A 174 -21.32 19.54 -14.40
N VAL A 175 -21.06 20.84 -14.58
CA VAL A 175 -21.75 21.66 -15.58
C VAL A 175 -21.26 21.34 -17.00
N LEU A 176 -19.95 21.33 -17.23
CA LEU A 176 -19.40 21.12 -18.58
C LEU A 176 -19.46 19.67 -19.05
N GLY A 177 -19.89 18.73 -18.20
CA GLY A 177 -20.19 17.35 -18.59
C GLY A 177 -21.38 17.20 -19.52
N PHE A 178 -22.31 18.16 -19.56
CA PHE A 178 -23.47 18.13 -20.46
C PHE A 178 -23.13 18.61 -21.88
N ASP A 179 -23.83 18.09 -22.89
CA ASP A 179 -23.68 18.51 -24.28
C ASP A 179 -24.02 20.00 -24.48
N THR A 180 -23.36 20.64 -25.43
CA THR A 180 -23.53 22.08 -25.74
C THR A 180 -24.99 22.47 -25.95
N ARG A 181 -25.78 21.68 -26.69
CA ARG A 181 -27.20 21.97 -26.90
C ARG A 181 -28.03 21.92 -25.62
N VAL A 182 -27.70 21.00 -24.71
CA VAL A 182 -28.37 20.91 -23.39
C VAL A 182 -28.05 22.16 -22.58
N LEU A 183 -26.78 22.58 -22.55
CA LEU A 183 -26.34 23.78 -21.83
C LEU A 183 -26.97 25.06 -22.40
N GLN A 184 -27.01 25.22 -23.73
CA GLN A 184 -27.71 26.34 -24.37
C GLN A 184 -29.19 26.38 -23.99
N ALA A 185 -29.87 25.24 -24.05
CA ALA A 185 -31.29 25.14 -23.74
C ALA A 185 -31.61 25.41 -22.27
N ALA A 186 -30.77 24.90 -21.35
CA ALA A 186 -30.92 25.01 -19.91
C ALA A 186 -30.56 26.40 -19.37
N PHE A 187 -29.39 26.92 -19.73
CA PHE A 187 -28.90 28.22 -19.24
C PHE A 187 -29.39 29.41 -20.09
N LYS A 188 -29.99 29.17 -21.26
CA LYS A 188 -30.40 30.20 -22.23
C LYS A 188 -29.24 31.11 -22.63
N VAL A 189 -28.07 30.51 -22.87
CA VAL A 189 -26.84 31.20 -23.27
C VAL A 189 -26.42 30.82 -24.69
N PRO A 190 -25.69 31.70 -25.40
CA PRO A 190 -25.18 31.40 -26.73
C PRO A 190 -24.04 30.37 -26.70
N GLU A 191 -23.74 29.77 -27.86
CA GLU A 191 -22.75 28.69 -28.00
C GLU A 191 -21.32 29.15 -27.66
N ASP A 192 -20.96 30.33 -28.14
CA ASP A 192 -19.65 30.97 -27.95
C ASP A 192 -19.31 31.09 -26.45
N LEU A 193 -20.27 31.41 -25.59
CA LEU A 193 -20.04 31.45 -24.15
C LEU A 193 -19.69 30.07 -23.57
N ILE A 194 -20.34 29.01 -24.03
CA ILE A 194 -20.05 27.63 -23.59
C ILE A 194 -18.68 27.20 -24.09
N GLU A 195 -18.31 27.54 -25.33
CA GLU A 195 -16.98 27.27 -25.87
C GLU A 195 -15.88 27.98 -25.09
N ILE A 196 -16.08 29.26 -24.72
CA ILE A 196 -15.16 30.00 -23.85
C ILE A 196 -14.97 29.30 -22.49
N MET A 197 -16.07 28.82 -21.89
CA MET A 197 -16.01 28.10 -20.61
C MET A 197 -15.24 26.78 -20.72
N ARG A 198 -15.35 26.07 -21.84
CA ARG A 198 -14.59 24.82 -22.10
C ARG A 198 -13.12 25.08 -22.39
N ALA A 199 -12.80 26.21 -23.01
CA ALA A 199 -11.43 26.55 -23.41
C ALA A 199 -10.50 26.85 -22.22
N SER A 200 -11.03 27.29 -21.07
CA SER A 200 -10.24 27.68 -19.91
C SER A 200 -10.81 27.07 -18.62
N LYS A 201 -10.40 25.83 -18.31
CA LYS A 201 -10.69 25.21 -17.02
C LYS A 201 -9.66 25.67 -15.99
N PRO A 202 -10.07 26.40 -14.93
CA PRO A 202 -9.14 26.83 -13.91
C PRO A 202 -8.62 25.63 -13.09
N PRO A 203 -7.42 25.72 -12.51
CA PRO A 203 -6.94 24.71 -11.57
C PRO A 203 -7.82 24.72 -10.30
N ALA A 204 -7.83 23.63 -9.54
CA ALA A 204 -8.73 23.51 -8.40
C ALA A 204 -8.43 24.53 -7.28
N ILE A 205 -7.18 25.00 -7.18
CA ILE A 205 -6.77 26.02 -6.22
C ILE A 205 -6.17 27.21 -6.98
N ILE A 206 -6.65 28.42 -6.69
CA ILE A 206 -6.22 29.67 -7.32
C ILE A 206 -5.90 30.74 -6.27
N HIS A 207 -5.16 31.78 -6.66
CA HIS A 207 -4.99 32.97 -5.83
C HIS A 207 -6.33 33.72 -5.66
N ALA A 208 -6.59 34.21 -4.46
CA ALA A 208 -7.73 35.07 -4.18
C ALA A 208 -7.45 36.49 -4.72
N VAL A 209 -7.85 36.78 -5.96
CA VAL A 209 -7.66 38.11 -6.59
C VAL A 209 -8.72 39.12 -6.08
N GLN A 210 -8.27 40.25 -5.53
CA GLN A 210 -9.15 41.25 -4.90
C GLN A 210 -10.09 42.04 -5.85
N LYS A 211 -9.84 42.08 -7.17
CA LYS A 211 -10.65 42.86 -8.14
C LYS A 211 -11.24 42.06 -9.31
N GLU A 212 -10.46 41.23 -10.00
CA GLU A 212 -10.95 40.45 -11.16
C GLU A 212 -11.45 39.04 -10.76
N GLY A 213 -10.80 38.39 -9.78
CA GLY A 213 -11.23 37.09 -9.25
C GLY A 213 -12.48 37.16 -8.37
N LYS A 214 -12.81 38.32 -7.79
CA LYS A 214 -14.14 38.55 -7.19
C LYS A 214 -15.25 38.26 -8.19
N MET A 215 -15.10 38.68 -9.44
CA MET A 215 -16.08 38.41 -10.49
C MET A 215 -16.19 36.90 -10.77
N LEU A 216 -15.06 36.17 -10.77
CA LEU A 216 -15.04 34.72 -11.01
C LEU A 216 -15.64 33.92 -9.85
N VAL A 217 -15.31 34.28 -8.60
CA VAL A 217 -15.89 33.66 -7.40
C VAL A 217 -17.36 34.04 -7.24
N GLU A 218 -17.75 35.30 -7.48
CA GLU A 218 -19.15 35.71 -7.51
C GLU A 218 -19.92 35.02 -8.62
N TRP A 219 -19.33 34.87 -9.81
CA TRP A 219 -19.95 34.16 -10.92
C TRP A 219 -20.08 32.67 -10.63
N GLN A 220 -19.06 32.02 -10.06
CA GLN A 220 -19.17 30.62 -9.63
C GLN A 220 -20.21 30.46 -8.52
N ALA A 221 -20.28 31.38 -7.56
CA ALA A 221 -21.35 31.40 -6.57
C ALA A 221 -22.74 31.63 -7.20
N ARG A 222 -22.85 32.45 -8.25
CA ARG A 222 -24.08 32.63 -9.05
C ARG A 222 -24.42 31.38 -9.85
N LEU A 223 -23.42 30.67 -10.38
CA LEU A 223 -23.57 29.40 -11.07
C LEU A 223 -24.06 28.33 -10.09
N LEU A 224 -23.50 28.25 -8.88
CA LEU A 224 -24.02 27.38 -7.81
C LEU A 224 -25.48 27.70 -7.51
N LYS A 225 -25.85 28.98 -7.36
CA LYS A 225 -27.24 29.39 -7.14
C LYS A 225 -28.17 28.99 -8.28
N ALA A 226 -27.71 29.12 -9.52
CA ALA A 226 -28.48 28.73 -10.71
C ALA A 226 -28.61 27.20 -10.84
N PHE A 227 -27.54 26.46 -10.54
CA PHE A 227 -27.48 25.00 -10.55
C PHE A 227 -28.44 24.38 -9.51
N LEU A 228 -28.58 25.01 -8.35
CA LEU A 228 -29.39 24.50 -7.24
C LEU A 228 -30.82 25.07 -7.18
N GLY A 229 -31.27 25.80 -8.21
CA GLY A 229 -32.68 26.19 -8.35
C GLY A 229 -33.14 27.39 -7.52
N GLY A 230 -32.21 28.22 -7.02
CA GLY A 230 -32.53 29.39 -6.19
C GLY A 230 -33.11 30.58 -6.99
N ASN A 231 -34.35 30.47 -7.45
CA ASN A 231 -35.11 31.59 -8.03
C ASN A 231 -36.30 31.95 -7.11
N ARG A 232 -36.02 32.66 -6.02
CA ARG A 232 -37.03 33.40 -5.24
C ARG A 232 -36.46 34.74 -4.78
N ASP A 233 -37.17 35.81 -5.13
CA ASP A 233 -36.88 37.23 -4.93
C ASP A 233 -36.77 37.67 -3.45
N GLY A 234 -35.86 37.08 -2.67
CA GLY A 234 -35.56 37.46 -1.28
C GLY A 234 -34.16 38.03 -1.06
N PHE A 235 -33.28 37.99 -2.06
CA PHE A 235 -31.83 38.13 -1.86
C PHE A 235 -31.35 39.57 -1.60
N PHE A 236 -32.09 40.61 -1.99
CA PHE A 236 -31.75 42.00 -1.66
C PHE A 236 -32.08 42.41 -0.22
N HIS A 237 -32.68 41.54 0.60
CA HIS A 237 -33.08 41.88 1.96
C HIS A 237 -32.08 41.47 3.06
N SER A 238 -30.89 40.97 2.72
CA SER A 238 -29.90 40.56 3.73
C SER A 238 -28.68 41.49 3.89
N ILE A 239 -28.61 42.61 3.15
CA ILE A 239 -27.59 43.66 3.40
C ILE A 239 -28.10 44.73 4.38
N ASN A 240 -29.42 44.91 4.54
CA ASN A 240 -29.99 45.94 5.43
C ASN A 240 -31.08 45.43 6.41
N GLY A 241 -31.31 44.12 6.50
CA GLY A 241 -32.33 43.54 7.36
C GLY A 241 -31.74 42.94 8.64
N LYS A 242 -31.89 43.63 9.77
CA LYS A 242 -31.66 43.09 11.12
C LYS A 242 -32.54 41.86 11.37
N LYS A 243 -32.03 40.67 11.06
CA LYS A 243 -32.38 39.43 11.75
C LYS A 243 -31.07 38.82 12.21
N THR A 244 -30.91 38.69 13.53
CA THR A 244 -29.79 38.04 14.19
C THR A 244 -29.73 36.55 13.81
N LYS A 245 -29.25 36.23 12.60
CA LYS A 245 -28.80 34.87 12.26
C LYS A 245 -27.67 34.56 13.23
N LYS A 246 -27.87 33.59 14.14
CA LYS A 246 -26.85 33.11 15.07
C LYS A 246 -25.63 32.74 14.24
N LYS A 247 -24.51 33.46 14.38
CA LYS A 247 -23.28 33.16 13.65
C LYS A 247 -22.92 31.70 13.93
N MET A 248 -22.90 30.88 12.88
CA MET A 248 -22.45 29.50 13.00
C MET A 248 -20.97 29.53 13.41
N ARG A 249 -20.60 28.74 14.42
CA ARG A 249 -19.22 28.60 14.88
C ARG A 249 -18.86 27.14 14.80
N ALA A 250 -17.66 26.86 14.31
CA ALA A 250 -17.08 25.53 14.43
C ALA A 250 -16.76 25.23 15.90
N TYR A 251 -16.64 23.94 16.22
CA TYR A 251 -16.22 23.50 17.56
C TYR A 251 -14.70 23.50 17.62
N ASN A 252 -14.09 24.19 18.58
CA ASN A 252 -12.64 24.26 18.68
C ASN A 252 -12.12 23.31 19.77
N VAL A 253 -11.33 22.30 19.38
CA VAL A 253 -10.80 21.30 20.32
C VAL A 253 -9.70 21.84 21.23
N LEU A 254 -9.02 22.90 20.83
CA LEU A 254 -7.92 23.49 21.61
C LEU A 254 -8.43 24.45 22.70
N GLU A 255 -9.70 24.87 22.61
CA GLU A 255 -10.37 25.68 23.63
C GLU A 255 -11.29 24.87 24.55
N ALA A 256 -11.50 23.58 24.25
CA ALA A 256 -12.32 22.69 25.05
C ALA A 256 -11.54 22.15 26.27
N ASP A 257 -12.25 21.92 27.37
CA ASP A 257 -11.65 21.25 28.54
C ASP A 257 -11.31 19.80 28.21
N PRO A 258 -10.08 19.32 28.51
CA PRO A 258 -9.69 17.94 28.23
C PRO A 258 -10.49 16.94 29.06
N ASP A 259 -10.80 15.77 28.48
CA ASP A 259 -11.43 14.64 29.21
C ASP A 259 -10.50 14.07 30.29
N PHE A 260 -9.19 14.23 30.10
CA PHE A 260 -8.15 13.83 31.03
C PHE A 260 -6.90 14.72 30.88
N GLU A 261 -6.29 15.10 31.99
CA GLU A 261 -5.04 15.85 32.03
C GLU A 261 -4.23 15.49 33.29
N ASN A 262 -2.91 15.36 33.12
CA ASN A 262 -1.93 15.28 34.20
C ASN A 262 -0.56 15.82 33.73
N CYS A 263 0.48 15.66 34.54
CA CYS A 263 1.83 16.11 34.20
C CYS A 263 2.44 15.43 32.96
N ASN A 264 1.90 14.29 32.53
CA ASN A 264 2.41 13.49 31.42
C ASN A 264 1.69 13.80 30.09
N GLY A 265 0.64 14.63 30.11
CA GLY A 265 -0.12 14.98 28.93
C GLY A 265 -1.61 15.17 29.17
N TRP A 266 -2.36 15.23 28.07
CA TRP A 266 -3.81 15.36 28.08
C TRP A 266 -4.45 14.66 26.88
N SER A 267 -5.74 14.37 27.02
CA SER A 267 -6.55 13.78 25.95
C SER A 267 -7.97 14.34 25.94
N LEU A 268 -8.56 14.47 24.76
CA LEU A 268 -9.92 14.92 24.53
C LEU A 268 -10.59 14.03 23.49
N THR A 269 -11.87 13.72 23.68
CA THR A 269 -12.74 13.12 22.66
C THR A 269 -13.91 14.04 22.36
N VAL A 270 -14.22 14.22 21.09
CA VAL A 270 -15.41 14.94 20.59
C VAL A 270 -16.31 13.95 19.89
N ASP A 271 -17.54 13.83 20.40
CA ASP A 271 -18.58 13.03 19.77
C ASP A 271 -19.84 13.85 19.47
N ARG A 272 -20.88 13.18 18.96
CA ARG A 272 -22.17 13.77 18.59
C ARG A 272 -22.93 14.44 19.74
N LYS A 273 -22.57 14.16 21.00
CA LYS A 273 -23.11 14.84 22.20
C LYS A 273 -22.47 16.20 22.39
N ASP A 274 -21.17 16.29 22.12
CA ASP A 274 -20.39 17.54 22.22
C ASP A 274 -20.66 18.43 21.00
N LEU A 275 -20.75 17.82 19.82
CA LEU A 275 -20.95 18.50 18.55
C LEU A 275 -22.08 17.84 17.74
N HIS A 276 -23.29 18.41 17.83
CA HIS A 276 -24.49 17.85 17.19
C HIS A 276 -24.36 17.68 15.67
N ILE A 277 -23.53 18.48 14.98
CA ILE A 277 -23.33 18.34 13.54
C ILE A 277 -22.64 17.02 13.16
N LEU A 278 -21.96 16.34 14.10
CA LEU A 278 -21.41 15.00 13.91
C LEU A 278 -22.46 13.87 14.00
N LYS A 279 -23.74 14.20 14.20
CA LYS A 279 -24.80 13.18 14.05
C LYS A 279 -24.81 12.67 12.60
N HIS A 280 -25.08 11.38 12.46
CA HIS A 280 -25.18 10.67 11.18
C HIS A 280 -23.87 10.54 10.37
N SER A 281 -22.71 10.90 10.92
CA SER A 281 -21.41 10.59 10.31
C SER A 281 -20.80 9.28 10.81
N ASN A 282 -21.24 8.77 11.97
CA ASN A 282 -20.58 7.65 12.68
C ASN A 282 -19.06 7.88 12.89
N ILE A 283 -18.65 9.14 12.92
CA ILE A 283 -17.27 9.57 13.15
C ILE A 283 -17.25 10.57 14.30
N GLY A 284 -16.43 10.26 15.30
CA GLY A 284 -15.96 11.21 16.29
C GLY A 284 -14.53 11.64 16.01
N LEU A 285 -14.03 12.54 16.83
CA LEU A 285 -12.63 12.97 16.80
C LEU A 285 -12.03 12.78 18.19
N PHE A 286 -10.74 12.51 18.25
CA PHE A 286 -9.97 12.55 19.49
C PHE A 286 -8.65 13.26 19.27
N MET A 287 -8.09 13.79 20.35
CA MET A 287 -6.77 14.40 20.36
C MET A 287 -6.04 13.96 21.61
N VAL A 288 -4.76 13.64 21.44
CA VAL A 288 -3.87 13.21 22.53
C VAL A 288 -2.58 14.02 22.42
N ASN A 289 -2.15 14.54 23.56
CA ASN A 289 -0.85 15.16 23.73
C ASN A 289 -0.10 14.38 24.80
N LEU A 290 1.02 13.77 24.42
CA LEU A 290 1.95 13.12 25.33
C LEU A 290 3.19 14.00 25.48
N THR A 291 3.53 14.36 26.71
CA THR A 291 4.82 15.00 27.00
C THR A 291 5.97 14.03 26.76
N LYS A 292 7.23 14.48 26.86
CA LYS A 292 8.40 13.63 26.62
C LYS A 292 8.46 12.46 27.60
N GLY A 293 8.87 11.28 27.13
CA GLY A 293 8.99 10.08 27.96
C GLY A 293 7.67 9.65 28.61
N SER A 294 6.54 9.88 27.94
CA SER A 294 5.20 9.61 28.43
C SER A 294 4.49 8.57 27.55
N MET A 295 3.46 7.95 28.12
CA MET A 295 2.72 6.87 27.48
C MET A 295 1.23 7.05 27.72
N MET A 296 0.42 6.88 26.68
CA MET A 296 -0.97 6.54 26.90
C MET A 296 -1.03 5.09 27.37
N ALA A 297 -1.52 4.87 28.59
CA ALA A 297 -1.51 3.59 29.27
C ALA A 297 -2.10 2.48 28.38
N PRO A 298 -1.56 1.25 28.42
CA PRO A 298 -2.08 0.13 27.66
C PRO A 298 -3.60 -0.01 27.79
N HIS A 299 -4.31 0.02 26.68
CA HIS A 299 -5.77 0.03 26.64
C HIS A 299 -6.32 -0.54 25.34
N TRP A 300 -7.61 -0.85 25.31
CA TRP A 300 -8.31 -1.19 24.07
C TRP A 300 -9.60 -0.39 23.93
N ASN A 301 -10.04 -0.22 22.68
CA ASN A 301 -11.30 0.41 22.36
C ASN A 301 -12.39 -0.63 22.10
N PRO A 302 -13.46 -0.69 22.92
CA PRO A 302 -14.48 -1.72 22.75
C PRO A 302 -15.44 -1.46 21.59
N ARG A 303 -15.54 -0.20 21.12
CA ARG A 303 -16.61 0.23 20.21
C ARG A 303 -16.16 1.01 18.97
N ALA A 304 -14.88 1.32 18.85
CA ALA A 304 -14.38 2.11 17.74
C ALA A 304 -12.96 1.70 17.35
N SER A 305 -12.67 1.83 16.07
CA SER A 305 -11.32 1.89 15.55
C SER A 305 -10.83 3.33 15.64
N GLU A 306 -9.52 3.49 15.83
CA GLU A 306 -8.84 4.78 15.84
C GLU A 306 -8.07 4.97 14.55
N ILE A 307 -8.28 6.10 13.88
CA ILE A 307 -7.56 6.48 12.65
C ILE A 307 -6.84 7.79 12.96
N ALA A 308 -5.59 7.69 13.41
CA ALA A 308 -4.81 8.79 13.92
C ALA A 308 -3.87 9.39 12.86
N ILE A 309 -3.63 10.69 12.99
CA ILE A 309 -2.74 11.52 12.20
C ILE A 309 -1.81 12.23 13.17
N VAL A 310 -0.51 12.05 13.00
CA VAL A 310 0.48 12.71 13.86
C VAL A 310 0.56 14.19 13.50
N LEU A 311 0.40 15.05 14.50
CA LEU A 311 0.40 16.50 14.36
C LEU A 311 1.74 17.14 14.70
N GLN A 312 2.46 16.59 15.67
CA GLN A 312 3.74 17.12 16.11
C GLN A 312 4.59 16.03 16.75
N GLY A 313 5.88 16.07 16.44
CA GLY A 313 6.91 15.21 17.01
C GLY A 313 6.84 13.78 16.49
N GLN A 314 7.24 12.84 17.33
CA GLN A 314 7.37 11.43 16.97
C GLN A 314 7.04 10.52 18.16
N GLY A 315 6.60 9.30 17.84
CA GLY A 315 6.26 8.30 18.85
C GLY A 315 6.34 6.88 18.33
N MET A 316 6.29 5.95 19.28
CA MET A 316 6.11 4.53 19.02
C MET A 316 4.67 4.12 19.30
N VAL A 317 4.12 3.30 18.43
CA VAL A 317 2.81 2.67 18.63
C VAL A 317 3.02 1.17 18.69
N ARG A 318 2.58 0.57 19.79
CA ARG A 318 2.53 -0.87 19.99
C ARG A 318 1.09 -1.33 19.93
N VAL A 319 0.79 -2.29 19.06
CA VAL A 319 -0.52 -2.92 18.95
C VAL A 319 -0.36 -4.41 19.18
N VAL A 320 -1.20 -4.97 20.04
CA VAL A 320 -1.20 -6.39 20.38
C VAL A 320 -2.40 -7.06 19.72
N CYS A 321 -2.15 -8.21 19.09
CA CYS A 321 -3.19 -9.07 18.57
C CYS A 321 -3.55 -10.15 19.59
N SER A 322 -4.76 -10.08 20.14
CA SER A 322 -5.25 -11.05 21.13
C SER A 322 -5.93 -12.29 20.53
N SER A 323 -5.85 -12.51 19.21
CA SER A 323 -6.53 -13.64 18.57
C SER A 323 -5.75 -14.94 18.74
N ASN A 324 -6.41 -15.98 19.28
CA ASN A 324 -5.87 -17.34 19.35
C ASN A 324 -6.28 -18.21 18.15
N SER A 325 -7.04 -17.67 17.19
CA SER A 325 -7.46 -18.43 16.01
C SER A 325 -6.34 -18.44 14.97
N LYS A 326 -5.97 -19.63 14.50
CA LYS A 326 -5.08 -19.82 13.33
C LYS A 326 -5.71 -19.30 12.02
N GLU A 327 -6.99 -18.92 12.04
CA GLU A 327 -7.77 -18.40 10.91
C GLU A 327 -7.69 -16.88 10.76
N CYS A 328 -7.23 -16.13 11.76
CA CYS A 328 -7.04 -14.68 11.63
C CYS A 328 -5.57 -14.35 11.35
N GLU A 329 -5.28 -13.67 10.25
CA GLU A 329 -3.97 -13.09 9.91
C GLU A 329 -3.62 -11.86 10.79
N CYS A 330 -4.03 -11.88 12.06
CA CYS A 330 -3.79 -10.77 12.97
C CYS A 330 -2.42 -10.97 13.64
N ARG A 331 -1.56 -9.96 13.54
CA ARG A 331 -0.20 -9.97 14.11
C ARG A 331 -0.01 -8.81 15.06
N ASP A 332 0.86 -9.05 16.04
CA ASP A 332 1.44 -8.01 16.87
C ASP A 332 2.19 -7.01 15.99
N MET A 333 2.03 -5.71 16.26
CA MET A 333 2.67 -4.66 15.47
C MET A 333 3.43 -3.68 16.33
N ARG A 334 4.55 -3.20 15.79
CA ARG A 334 5.35 -2.09 16.30
C ARG A 334 5.66 -1.18 15.13
N TYR A 335 5.41 0.10 15.29
CA TYR A 335 5.81 1.06 14.28
C TYR A 335 6.10 2.43 14.89
N ARG A 336 7.12 3.07 14.32
CA ARG A 336 7.47 4.47 14.58
C ARG A 336 6.63 5.36 13.68
N VAL A 337 6.12 6.44 14.24
CA VAL A 337 5.34 7.44 13.52
C VAL A 337 5.90 8.84 13.77
N ARG A 338 5.83 9.69 12.76
CA ARG A 338 6.31 11.08 12.77
C ARG A 338 5.23 12.01 12.22
N GLU A 339 5.44 13.32 12.35
CA GLU A 339 4.52 14.34 11.84
C GLU A 339 4.02 14.07 10.41
N GLY A 340 2.70 13.96 10.27
CA GLY A 340 2.03 13.65 9.01
C GLY A 340 1.92 12.16 8.69
N ASP A 341 2.40 11.25 9.51
CA ASP A 341 2.07 9.84 9.34
C ASP A 341 0.66 9.55 9.84
N ILE A 342 0.04 8.52 9.26
CA ILE A 342 -1.32 8.07 9.58
C ILE A 342 -1.23 6.64 10.08
N PHE A 343 -1.84 6.33 11.22
CA PHE A 343 -1.94 4.96 11.70
C PHE A 343 -3.36 4.63 12.15
N ALA A 344 -3.77 3.38 11.92
CA ALA A 344 -5.07 2.88 12.31
C ALA A 344 -4.92 1.74 13.32
N VAL A 345 -5.71 1.79 14.39
CA VAL A 345 -5.81 0.69 15.36
C VAL A 345 -7.25 0.19 15.42
N PRO A 346 -7.51 -1.07 15.04
CA PRO A 346 -8.84 -1.65 15.10
C PRO A 346 -9.39 -1.75 16.52
N ARG A 347 -10.72 -1.74 16.62
CA ARG A 347 -11.42 -2.07 17.87
C ARG A 347 -10.91 -3.39 18.47
N PHE A 348 -10.96 -3.49 19.79
CA PHE A 348 -10.52 -4.64 20.59
C PHE A 348 -9.03 -4.99 20.58
N HIS A 349 -8.20 -4.26 19.84
CA HIS A 349 -6.76 -4.48 19.89
C HIS A 349 -6.17 -3.66 21.04
N PRO A 350 -5.52 -4.30 22.03
CA PRO A 350 -4.79 -3.56 23.04
C PRO A 350 -3.64 -2.79 22.40
N MET A 351 -3.46 -1.56 22.82
CA MET A 351 -2.45 -0.67 22.27
C MET A 351 -1.80 0.20 23.34
N ALA A 352 -0.61 0.68 23.04
CA ALA A 352 0.05 1.74 23.78
C ALA A 352 0.75 2.69 22.80
N GLN A 353 0.57 3.99 23.02
CA GLN A 353 1.24 5.06 22.29
C GLN A 353 2.24 5.73 23.21
N MET A 354 3.48 5.88 22.75
CA MET A 354 4.62 6.29 23.57
C MET A 354 5.36 7.42 22.89
N SER A 355 5.69 8.46 23.65
CA SER A 355 6.62 9.50 23.20
C SER A 355 8.06 9.12 23.58
N PHE A 356 9.01 9.62 22.79
CA PHE A 356 10.44 9.45 23.09
C PHE A 356 10.88 10.40 24.21
N ASN A 357 12.02 10.13 24.81
CA ASN A 357 12.58 11.00 25.87
C ASN A 357 12.94 12.39 25.37
N ASN A 358 13.24 12.53 24.08
CA ASN A 358 13.69 13.77 23.48
C ASN A 358 12.58 14.61 22.85
N ASP A 359 11.38 14.05 22.66
CA ASP A 359 10.31 14.69 21.88
C ASP A 359 8.91 14.40 22.44
N SER A 360 8.01 15.38 22.30
CA SER A 360 6.59 15.20 22.62
C SER A 360 5.90 14.47 21.48
N PHE A 361 4.79 13.79 21.76
CA PHE A 361 4.01 13.11 20.73
C PHE A 361 2.57 13.61 20.76
N VAL A 362 2.19 14.40 19.76
CA VAL A 362 0.84 14.96 19.63
C VAL A 362 0.19 14.42 18.37
N PHE A 363 -1.00 13.85 18.51
CA PHE A 363 -1.77 13.30 17.41
C PHE A 363 -3.26 13.58 17.61
N MET A 364 -3.96 13.73 16.49
CA MET A 364 -5.43 13.71 16.45
C MET A 364 -5.85 12.46 15.70
N GLY A 365 -7.05 11.94 15.95
CA GLY A 365 -7.60 10.88 15.12
C GLY A 365 -9.10 10.97 14.94
N PHE A 366 -9.59 10.29 13.92
CA PHE A 366 -11.00 10.01 13.73
C PHE A 366 -11.33 8.69 14.42
N SER A 367 -12.44 8.65 15.14
CA SER A 367 -12.93 7.45 15.79
C SER A 367 -14.18 6.96 15.05
N THR A 368 -14.20 5.69 14.66
CA THR A 368 -15.37 5.08 13.98
C THR A 368 -16.46 4.78 15.01
N LEU A 369 -17.14 5.83 15.45
CA LEU A 369 -18.13 5.75 16.50
C LEU A 369 -19.42 5.12 15.97
N THR A 370 -19.85 4.08 16.66
CA THR A 370 -21.24 3.60 16.52
C THR A 370 -22.21 4.56 17.23
N THR A 371 -23.49 4.17 17.34
CA THR A 371 -24.51 4.88 18.10
C THR A 371 -24.20 5.07 19.60
N LYS A 372 -23.09 4.56 20.13
CA LYS A 372 -22.71 4.74 21.55
C LYS A 372 -21.30 5.29 21.69
N ARG A 373 -21.09 6.14 22.69
CA ARG A 373 -19.78 6.69 23.05
C ARG A 373 -18.79 5.53 23.28
N ASN A 374 -17.61 5.67 22.69
CA ASN A 374 -16.49 4.79 22.95
C ASN A 374 -15.84 5.19 24.28
N HIS A 375 -15.57 4.21 25.13
CA HIS A 375 -14.92 4.40 26.41
C HIS A 375 -13.70 3.47 26.44
N PRO A 376 -12.49 3.99 26.24
CA PRO A 376 -11.26 3.19 26.30
C PRO A 376 -11.18 2.41 27.60
N GLN A 377 -10.83 1.13 27.51
CA GLN A 377 -10.66 0.25 28.66
C GLN A 377 -9.17 0.10 28.94
N PHE A 378 -8.69 0.70 30.02
CA PHE A 378 -7.29 0.65 30.41
C PHE A 378 -6.96 -0.67 31.11
N LEU A 379 -5.79 -1.23 30.84
CA LEU A 379 -5.28 -2.44 31.49
C LEU A 379 -4.53 -2.13 32.79
N VAL A 380 -4.04 -0.90 32.95
CA VAL A 380 -3.19 -0.49 34.08
C VAL A 380 -3.66 0.84 34.70
N GLY A 381 -3.24 1.08 35.94
CA GLY A 381 -3.52 2.30 36.68
C GLY A 381 -4.87 2.31 37.39
N LYS A 382 -5.22 3.45 37.99
CA LYS A 382 -6.40 3.56 38.87
C LYS A 382 -7.71 3.18 38.18
N LYS A 383 -7.84 3.48 36.89
CA LYS A 383 -9.01 3.20 36.04
C LYS A 383 -8.88 1.89 35.25
N SER A 384 -8.00 0.98 35.66
CA SER A 384 -7.83 -0.32 35.00
C SER A 384 -9.07 -1.20 35.10
N ALA A 385 -9.48 -1.79 33.98
CA ALA A 385 -10.52 -2.81 33.92
C ALA A 385 -10.16 -4.06 34.74
N LEU A 386 -8.86 -4.37 34.90
CA LEU A 386 -8.41 -5.47 35.75
C LEU A 386 -8.71 -5.22 37.22
N ARG A 387 -8.81 -3.96 37.67
CA ARG A 387 -9.17 -3.64 39.07
C ARG A 387 -10.66 -3.82 39.36
N ILE A 388 -11.50 -3.92 38.32
CA ILE A 388 -12.95 -4.11 38.44
C ILE A 388 -13.29 -5.61 38.56
N MET A 389 -12.46 -6.48 37.98
CA MET A 389 -12.69 -7.92 37.99
C MET A 389 -12.45 -8.55 39.35
N ASP A 390 -13.10 -9.70 39.59
CA ASP A 390 -12.87 -10.47 40.80
C ASP A 390 -11.42 -10.95 40.84
N LYS A 391 -10.78 -10.69 41.99
CA LYS A 391 -9.36 -10.92 42.17
C LYS A 391 -8.98 -12.41 42.12
N GLN A 392 -9.84 -13.29 42.61
CA GLN A 392 -9.59 -14.73 42.59
C GLN A 392 -9.67 -15.25 41.16
N ILE A 393 -10.65 -14.76 40.38
CA ILE A 393 -10.78 -15.09 38.96
C ILE A 393 -9.57 -14.61 38.17
N LEU A 394 -9.06 -13.40 38.44
CA LEU A 394 -7.81 -12.93 37.83
C LEU A 394 -6.62 -13.79 38.22
N ALA A 395 -6.45 -14.11 39.51
CA ALA A 395 -5.38 -14.98 39.97
C ALA A 395 -5.40 -16.33 39.25
N LEU A 396 -6.58 -16.94 39.08
CA LEU A 396 -6.76 -18.15 38.29
C LEU A 396 -6.41 -17.95 36.80
N SER A 397 -6.83 -16.82 36.20
CA SER A 397 -6.59 -16.51 34.78
C SER A 397 -5.09 -16.35 34.46
N PHE A 398 -4.34 -15.76 35.38
CA PHE A 398 -2.88 -15.60 35.26
C PHE A 398 -2.10 -16.80 35.82
N ASN A 399 -2.78 -17.78 36.41
CA ASN A 399 -2.19 -18.91 37.13
C ASN A 399 -1.16 -18.47 38.21
N VAL A 400 -1.54 -17.49 39.02
CA VAL A 400 -0.71 -16.91 40.09
C VAL A 400 -1.49 -16.72 41.39
N SER A 401 -0.83 -16.29 42.46
CA SER A 401 -1.49 -16.02 43.74
C SER A 401 -2.23 -14.68 43.75
N ASN A 402 -3.23 -14.56 44.64
CA ASN A 402 -3.87 -13.29 44.96
C ASN A 402 -2.88 -12.20 45.41
N ALA A 403 -1.81 -12.58 46.11
CA ALA A 403 -0.77 -11.63 46.53
C ALA A 403 0.00 -11.07 45.33
N THR A 404 0.27 -11.91 44.32
CA THR A 404 0.92 -11.53 43.06
C THR A 404 0.04 -10.57 42.26
N ILE A 405 -1.27 -10.82 42.16
CA ILE A 405 -2.20 -9.87 41.49
C ILE A 405 -2.23 -8.51 42.20
N ASP A 406 -2.16 -8.49 43.54
CA ASP A 406 -2.05 -7.23 44.27
C ASP A 406 -0.76 -6.49 43.97
N GLN A 407 0.37 -7.21 43.89
CA GLN A 407 1.66 -6.63 43.53
C GLN A 407 1.66 -6.10 42.10
N LEU A 408 0.90 -6.71 41.18
CA LEU A 408 0.74 -6.24 39.81
C LEU A 408 -0.12 -4.96 39.72
N LEU A 409 -1.27 -4.91 40.40
CA LEU A 409 -2.28 -3.86 40.18
C LEU A 409 -2.17 -2.64 41.11
N LYS A 410 -1.49 -2.75 42.26
CA LYS A 410 -1.39 -1.65 43.24
C LYS A 410 -0.33 -0.57 42.95
N PRO A 411 0.84 -0.87 42.33
CA PRO A 411 1.92 0.12 42.22
C PRO A 411 1.57 1.37 41.41
N GLN A 412 0.88 1.20 40.27
CA GLN A 412 0.57 2.31 39.38
C GLN A 412 -0.63 3.12 39.91
N ARG A 413 -0.35 4.32 40.43
CA ARG A 413 -1.34 5.22 41.05
C ARG A 413 -1.91 6.25 40.09
N GLU A 414 -1.33 6.42 38.92
CA GLU A 414 -1.87 7.29 37.88
C GLU A 414 -2.89 6.54 37.02
N SER A 415 -3.47 7.22 36.02
CA SER A 415 -4.44 6.62 35.10
C SER A 415 -4.35 7.30 33.75
N VAL A 416 -4.76 6.60 32.68
CA VAL A 416 -4.89 7.13 31.30
C VAL A 416 -3.54 7.47 30.66
N ILE A 417 -2.81 8.46 31.16
CA ILE A 417 -1.47 8.85 30.67
C ILE A 417 -0.47 8.70 31.81
N LEU A 418 0.63 8.01 31.55
CA LEU A 418 1.63 7.61 32.55
C LEU A 418 3.01 8.12 32.12
N ASP A 419 3.89 8.30 33.10
CA ASP A 419 5.33 8.37 32.85
C ASP A 419 5.84 7.01 32.33
N CYS A 420 6.69 7.04 31.31
CA CYS A 420 7.29 5.87 30.69
C CYS A 420 8.62 6.26 30.03
N THR A 421 9.57 6.68 30.86
CA THR A 421 10.92 7.04 30.41
C THR A 421 11.55 5.85 29.67
N SER A 422 12.05 6.09 28.46
CA SER A 422 12.72 5.12 27.58
C SER A 422 11.85 4.01 26.98
N CYS A 423 10.52 4.01 27.19
CA CYS A 423 9.65 2.95 26.66
C CYS A 423 9.57 2.95 25.14
N ALA A 424 9.54 4.12 24.51
CA ALA A 424 9.55 4.24 23.06
C ALA A 424 10.89 3.75 22.47
N GLU A 425 12.01 4.11 23.10
CA GLU A 425 13.35 3.69 22.70
C GLU A 425 13.52 2.16 22.79
N GLU A 426 12.96 1.54 23.82
CA GLU A 426 12.94 0.09 24.00
C GLU A 426 12.12 -0.61 22.92
N GLU A 427 10.90 -0.14 22.66
CA GLU A 427 10.04 -0.70 21.61
C GLU A 427 10.63 -0.51 20.21
N GLU A 428 11.31 0.62 19.96
CA GLU A 428 12.07 0.83 18.74
C GLU A 428 13.22 -0.19 18.62
N ARG A 429 14.00 -0.41 19.68
CA ARG A 429 15.10 -1.40 19.63
C ARG A 429 14.56 -2.81 19.34
N LEU A 430 13.50 -3.23 20.03
CA LEU A 430 12.86 -4.53 19.80
C LEU A 430 12.32 -4.66 18.37
N MET A 431 11.72 -3.61 17.83
CA MET A 431 11.26 -3.56 16.45
C MET A 431 12.43 -3.74 15.46
N VAL A 432 13.56 -3.06 15.68
CA VAL A 432 14.75 -3.22 14.82
C VAL A 432 15.33 -4.64 14.91
N GLU A 433 15.41 -5.21 16.11
CA GLU A 433 15.87 -6.59 16.32
C GLU A 433 14.96 -7.63 15.64
N GLU A 434 13.64 -7.41 15.66
CA GLU A 434 12.65 -8.23 14.97
C GLU A 434 12.84 -8.19 13.44
N ILE A 435 12.97 -6.98 12.88
CA ILE A 435 13.25 -6.76 11.46
C ILE A 435 14.54 -7.43 11.01
N GLU A 436 15.63 -7.29 11.78
CA GLU A 436 16.91 -7.93 11.45
C GLU A 436 16.84 -9.45 11.48
N ARG A 437 16.01 -10.02 12.37
CA ARG A 437 15.79 -11.46 12.45
C ARG A 437 15.03 -11.96 11.23
N GLU A 438 13.93 -11.32 10.88
CA GLU A 438 13.13 -11.66 9.69
C GLU A 438 13.98 -11.59 8.41
N ARG A 439 14.79 -10.53 8.26
CA ARG A 439 15.69 -10.41 7.09
C ARG A 439 16.70 -11.55 7.01
N LYS A 440 17.28 -11.98 8.14
CA LYS A 440 18.22 -13.12 8.17
C LYS A 440 17.53 -14.43 7.82
N GLU A 441 16.29 -14.64 8.28
CA GLU A 441 15.48 -15.80 7.95
C GLU A 441 15.12 -15.83 6.45
N GLU A 442 14.71 -14.70 5.87
CA GLU A 442 14.45 -14.57 4.43
C GLU A 442 15.72 -14.83 3.59
N GLU A 443 16.87 -14.28 4.00
CA GLU A 443 18.16 -14.52 3.35
C GLU A 443 18.58 -16.00 3.43
N GLU A 444 18.36 -16.67 4.56
CA GLU A 444 18.64 -18.10 4.73
C GLU A 444 17.71 -18.97 3.88
N GLU A 445 16.41 -18.68 3.85
CA GLU A 445 15.46 -19.36 2.98
C GLU A 445 15.82 -19.18 1.50
N ALA A 446 16.14 -17.96 1.09
CA ALA A 446 16.56 -17.67 -0.28
C ALA A 446 17.83 -18.43 -0.65
N ARG A 447 18.78 -18.58 0.29
CA ARG A 447 19.98 -19.41 0.10
C ARG A 447 19.62 -20.89 -0.07
N LYS A 448 18.79 -21.45 0.81
CA LYS A 448 18.35 -22.86 0.70
C LYS A 448 17.65 -23.14 -0.63
N ARG A 449 16.77 -22.24 -1.08
CA ARG A 449 16.10 -22.35 -2.40
C ARG A 449 17.09 -22.36 -3.56
N ARG A 450 18.14 -21.53 -3.51
CA ARG A 450 19.20 -21.51 -4.53
C ARG A 450 20.04 -22.79 -4.52
N GLU A 451 20.39 -23.31 -3.34
CA GLU A 451 21.12 -24.57 -3.18
C GLU A 451 20.30 -25.76 -3.72
N GLU A 452 18.99 -25.80 -3.44
CA GLU A 452 18.08 -26.81 -4.00
C GLU A 452 17.94 -26.71 -5.52
N GLU A 453 17.83 -25.50 -6.08
CA GLU A 453 17.83 -25.28 -7.53
C GLU A 453 19.14 -25.73 -8.18
N GLU A 454 20.29 -25.44 -7.57
CA GLU A 454 21.59 -25.86 -8.09
C GLU A 454 21.78 -27.38 -8.01
N ALA A 455 21.32 -28.02 -6.94
CA ALA A 455 21.35 -29.48 -6.80
C ALA A 455 20.49 -30.16 -7.88
N LYS A 456 19.27 -29.65 -8.13
CA LYS A 456 18.40 -30.16 -9.20
C LYS A 456 19.03 -30.01 -10.57
N ARG A 457 19.67 -28.87 -10.87
CA ARG A 457 20.39 -28.67 -12.14
C ARG A 457 21.54 -29.66 -12.31
N LYS A 458 22.31 -29.95 -11.26
CA LYS A 458 23.39 -30.95 -11.31
C LYS A 458 22.84 -32.36 -11.54
N GLU A 459 21.74 -32.74 -10.89
CA GLU A 459 21.09 -34.03 -11.09
C GLU A 459 20.54 -34.18 -12.51
N GLU A 460 19.93 -33.12 -13.07
CA GLU A 460 19.50 -33.08 -14.47
C GLU A 460 20.67 -33.21 -15.45
N GLU A 461 21.78 -32.49 -15.21
CA GLU A 461 23.00 -32.62 -16.03
C GLU A 461 23.62 -34.02 -15.96
N GLU A 462 23.68 -34.64 -14.77
CA GLU A 462 24.17 -36.02 -14.63
C GLU A 462 23.23 -37.04 -15.30
N ALA A 463 21.91 -36.87 -15.16
CA ALA A 463 20.94 -37.72 -15.83
C ALA A 463 21.02 -37.59 -17.36
N GLN A 464 21.26 -36.37 -17.87
CA GLN A 464 21.48 -36.15 -19.29
C GLN A 464 22.75 -36.84 -19.77
N LYS A 465 23.87 -36.70 -19.05
CA LYS A 465 25.12 -37.41 -19.40
C LYS A 465 24.94 -38.92 -19.43
N ARG A 466 24.23 -39.50 -18.44
CA ARG A 466 23.94 -40.95 -18.43
C ARG A 466 23.11 -41.38 -19.64
N ARG A 467 22.13 -40.57 -20.05
CA ARG A 467 21.33 -40.85 -21.27
C ARG A 467 22.17 -40.77 -22.54
N GLU A 468 23.06 -39.78 -22.64
CA GLU A 468 24.00 -39.65 -23.76
C GLU A 468 24.97 -40.83 -23.82
N GLU A 469 25.52 -41.27 -22.68
CA GLU A 469 26.37 -42.47 -22.60
C GLU A 469 25.62 -43.76 -22.97
N GLU A 470 24.37 -43.92 -22.53
CA GLU A 470 23.53 -45.08 -22.86
C GLU A 470 23.15 -45.10 -24.35
N GLU A 471 22.86 -43.94 -24.94
CA GLU A 471 22.62 -43.81 -26.38
C GLU A 471 23.88 -44.11 -27.20
N GLU A 472 25.05 -43.64 -26.75
CA GLU A 472 26.32 -43.95 -27.41
C GLU A 472 26.66 -45.44 -27.31
N ALA A 473 26.43 -46.07 -26.16
CA ALA A 473 26.63 -47.51 -25.97
C ALA A 473 25.71 -48.32 -26.89
N ARG A 474 24.43 -47.94 -27.01
CA ARG A 474 23.48 -48.57 -27.95
C ARG A 474 23.95 -48.44 -29.41
N ARG A 475 24.42 -47.26 -29.82
CA ARG A 475 24.96 -47.07 -31.18
C ARG A 475 26.16 -47.97 -31.44
N ARG A 476 27.07 -48.12 -30.46
CA ARG A 476 28.23 -49.03 -30.58
C ARG A 476 27.81 -50.50 -30.68
N GLU A 477 26.81 -50.93 -29.91
CA GLU A 477 26.27 -52.29 -30.00
C GLU A 477 25.61 -52.55 -31.37
N GLU A 478 24.80 -51.61 -31.86
CA GLU A 478 24.18 -51.70 -33.19
C GLU A 478 25.25 -51.77 -34.31
N GLU A 479 26.33 -51.00 -34.19
CA GLU A 479 27.45 -51.01 -35.15
C GLU A 479 28.26 -52.32 -35.09
N GLU A 480 28.48 -52.89 -33.90
CA GLU A 480 29.08 -54.23 -33.75
C GLU A 480 28.16 -55.32 -34.33
N GLU A 481 26.86 -55.24 -34.08
CA GLU A 481 25.91 -56.22 -34.61
C GLU A 481 25.83 -56.16 -36.13
N ALA A 482 25.85 -54.95 -36.70
CA ALA A 482 25.93 -54.73 -38.14
C ALA A 482 27.21 -55.35 -38.73
N LYS A 483 28.38 -55.12 -38.12
CA LYS A 483 29.65 -55.76 -38.55
C LYS A 483 29.59 -57.29 -38.49
N ARG A 484 29.02 -57.86 -37.42
CA ARG A 484 28.85 -59.33 -37.31
C ARG A 484 27.90 -59.88 -38.35
N ARG A 485 26.84 -59.13 -38.72
CA ARG A 485 25.93 -59.50 -39.80
C ARG A 485 26.64 -59.45 -41.15
N GLU A 486 27.42 -58.41 -41.43
CA GLU A 486 28.24 -58.30 -42.64
C GLU A 486 29.28 -59.43 -42.74
N GLU A 487 30.01 -59.75 -41.66
CA GLU A 487 30.95 -60.88 -41.64
C GLU A 487 30.26 -62.23 -41.89
N LYS A 488 29.09 -62.46 -41.28
CA LYS A 488 28.29 -63.68 -41.54
C LYS A 488 27.84 -63.75 -42.99
N GLU A 489 27.40 -62.63 -43.56
CA GLU A 489 26.96 -62.58 -44.95
C GLU A 489 28.13 -62.79 -45.91
N ALA A 490 29.31 -62.22 -45.62
CA ALA A 490 30.53 -62.44 -46.37
C ALA A 490 30.98 -63.90 -46.33
N ARG A 491 31.03 -64.53 -45.14
CA ARG A 491 31.32 -65.97 -45.03
C ARG A 491 30.35 -66.82 -45.81
N ARG A 492 29.06 -66.50 -45.76
CA ARG A 492 28.03 -67.24 -46.46
C ARG A 492 28.17 -67.10 -47.99
N ARG A 493 28.61 -65.93 -48.47
CA ARG A 493 28.97 -65.72 -49.88
C ARG A 493 30.22 -66.50 -50.28
N GLU A 494 31.24 -66.55 -49.41
CA GLU A 494 32.44 -67.39 -49.65
C GLU A 494 32.08 -68.87 -49.71
N GLU A 495 31.26 -69.38 -48.78
CA GLU A 495 30.77 -70.77 -48.77
C GLU A 495 29.94 -71.08 -50.03
N GLU A 496 29.06 -70.17 -50.47
CA GLU A 496 28.31 -70.32 -51.73
C GLU A 496 29.23 -70.29 -52.97
N GLU A 497 30.28 -69.49 -52.96
CA GLU A 497 31.26 -69.42 -54.05
C GLU A 497 32.14 -70.68 -54.09
N GLU A 498 32.56 -71.19 -52.93
CA GLU A 498 33.31 -72.44 -52.79
C GLU A 498 32.47 -73.64 -53.25
N ALA A 499 31.21 -73.73 -52.80
CA ALA A 499 30.28 -74.76 -53.26
C ALA A 499 30.05 -74.70 -54.78
N ARG A 500 29.94 -73.50 -55.37
CA ARG A 500 29.88 -73.33 -56.83
C ARG A 500 31.13 -73.81 -57.54
N ARG A 501 32.31 -73.54 -56.99
CA ARG A 501 33.58 -74.02 -57.55
C ARG A 501 33.70 -75.54 -57.48
N GLU A 502 33.28 -76.14 -56.37
CA GLU A 502 33.21 -77.61 -56.24
C GLU A 502 32.22 -78.21 -57.25
N GLU A 503 31.05 -77.59 -57.43
CA GLU A 503 30.04 -78.04 -58.40
C GLU A 503 30.54 -77.90 -59.86
N GLU A 504 31.25 -76.81 -60.19
CA GLU A 504 31.94 -76.65 -61.48
C GLU A 504 33.08 -77.67 -61.68
N GLU A 505 33.86 -77.97 -60.64
CA GLU A 505 34.93 -78.97 -60.72
C GLU A 505 34.34 -80.39 -60.88
N GLU A 506 33.24 -80.71 -60.19
CA GLU A 506 32.53 -81.97 -60.34
C GLU A 506 31.89 -82.08 -61.73
N ALA A 507 31.30 -81.00 -62.25
CA ALA A 507 30.79 -80.94 -63.62
C ALA A 507 31.90 -81.15 -64.66
N ARG A 508 33.07 -80.53 -64.47
CA ARG A 508 34.24 -80.76 -65.33
C ARG A 508 34.75 -82.20 -65.27
N ARG A 509 34.79 -82.81 -64.09
CA ARG A 509 35.15 -84.23 -63.96
C ARG A 509 34.16 -85.13 -64.66
N ARG A 510 32.86 -84.85 -64.56
CA ARG A 510 31.81 -85.57 -65.29
C ARG A 510 31.94 -85.38 -66.80
N GLU A 511 32.25 -84.16 -67.27
CA GLU A 511 32.54 -83.92 -68.70
C GLU A 511 33.80 -84.65 -69.18
N GLU A 512 34.88 -84.70 -68.39
CA GLU A 512 36.07 -85.48 -68.71
C GLU A 512 35.79 -86.99 -68.72
N GLU A 513 34.95 -87.47 -67.79
CA GLU A 513 34.55 -88.87 -67.72
C GLU A 513 33.63 -89.26 -68.90
N ASP A 514 32.70 -88.39 -69.28
CA ASP A 514 31.87 -88.54 -70.47
C ASP A 514 32.69 -88.43 -71.77
N ALA A 515 33.70 -87.55 -71.82
CA ALA A 515 34.63 -87.46 -72.94
C ALA A 515 35.48 -88.72 -73.06
N ARG A 516 35.96 -89.28 -71.95
CA ARG A 516 36.66 -90.59 -71.93
C ARG A 516 35.75 -91.72 -72.38
N ARG A 517 34.48 -91.75 -71.97
CA ARG A 517 33.51 -92.74 -72.46
C ARG A 517 33.27 -92.60 -73.96
N ARG A 518 33.18 -91.37 -74.49
CA ARG A 518 33.08 -91.11 -75.94
C ARG A 518 34.34 -91.52 -76.69
N GLU A 519 35.53 -91.32 -76.12
CA GLU A 519 36.79 -91.84 -76.71
C GLU A 519 36.88 -93.38 -76.67
N GLU A 520 36.33 -94.03 -75.63
CA GLU A 520 36.23 -95.50 -75.57
C GLU A 520 35.21 -96.05 -76.58
N GLU A 521 34.08 -95.36 -76.78
CA GLU A 521 33.09 -95.71 -77.83
C GLU A 521 33.65 -95.47 -79.24
N GLU A 522 34.36 -94.37 -79.49
CA GLU A 522 35.06 -94.12 -80.77
C GLU A 522 36.23 -95.09 -81.00
N GLY A 523 36.90 -95.52 -79.93
CA GLY A 523 37.94 -96.55 -79.94
C GLY A 523 37.40 -97.96 -80.24
N ALA A 524 36.19 -98.28 -79.78
CA ALA A 524 35.49 -99.54 -80.08
C ALA A 524 35.01 -99.56 -81.54
N THR A 525 34.52 -98.44 -82.07
CA THR A 525 34.02 -98.33 -83.44
C THR A 525 35.13 -98.38 -84.50
N ARG A 526 36.38 -97.99 -84.15
CA ARG A 526 37.55 -98.07 -85.04
C ARG A 526 38.21 -99.46 -85.14
N ARG A 527 37.84 -100.42 -84.28
CA ARG A 527 38.39 -101.79 -84.29
C ARG A 527 37.52 -102.81 -85.05
N GLU A 528 36.31 -102.46 -85.47
CA GLU A 528 35.45 -103.33 -86.30
C GLU A 528 35.61 -103.17 -87.83
N THR A 529 36.34 -102.17 -88.33
CA THR A 529 36.53 -101.93 -89.78
C THR A 529 37.89 -102.39 -90.35
N LYS A 530 38.58 -103.35 -89.71
CA LYS A 530 39.79 -103.98 -90.27
C LYS A 530 39.73 -105.52 -90.26
N LYS A 531 38.61 -106.05 -90.73
CA LYS A 531 38.49 -107.40 -91.29
C LYS A 531 37.61 -107.34 -92.55
N ARG A 532 38.21 -106.87 -93.64
CA ARG A 532 37.97 -107.35 -94.99
C ARG A 532 39.14 -106.97 -95.89
#